data_AF-A0A2V9F5J8-F1
#
_entry.id   AF-A0A2V9F5J8-F1
#
_cell.length_a   1.000
_cell.length_b   1.000
_cell.length_c   1.000
_cell.angle_alpha   90.00
_cell.angle_beta   90.00
_cell.angle_gamma   90.00
#
_symmetry.space_group_name_H-M   'P 1'
#
loop_
_entity.id
_entity.type
_entity.pdbx_description
1 polymer ?
#
loop_
_entity_poly.entity_id
_entity_poly.type
_entity_poly.pdbx_seq_one_letter_code
_entity_poly.pdbx_strand_id
1 'polypeptide(L)'
;MFCSQAIGESNPAKDIEKTKTSKADLVAALKDGVAYCNKAFDSMTDAKGSQMVKFFNFDIAKLTLFSINTAHTDEHYGNMVTYLRLKGIVPPTSENQPAQPPK
;
A
#
# COMPACT_ATOMS: atom_id res chain seq x y z
N MET A 1 6.63 5.58 -1.97
CA MET A 1 8.09 5.39 -2.04
C MET A 1 8.47 4.00 -2.57
N PHE A 2 8.05 2.90 -1.96
CA PHE A 2 8.49 1.56 -2.35
C PHE A 2 8.28 1.26 -3.84
N CYS A 3 7.07 1.52 -4.37
CA CYS A 3 6.74 1.26 -5.77
C CYS A 3 7.57 2.09 -6.76
N SER A 4 7.77 3.38 -6.50
CA SER A 4 8.57 4.25 -7.37
C SER A 4 10.04 3.83 -7.38
N GLN A 5 10.59 3.46 -6.21
CA GLN A 5 11.96 2.96 -6.10
C GLN A 5 12.14 1.61 -6.81
N ALA A 6 11.16 0.71 -6.73
CA ALA A 6 11.20 -0.58 -7.42
C ALA A 6 11.28 -0.45 -8.95
N ILE A 7 10.64 0.57 -9.53
CA ILE A 7 10.63 0.82 -10.98
C ILE A 7 11.62 1.90 -11.43
N GLY A 8 12.39 2.48 -10.51
CA GLY A 8 13.42 3.48 -10.83
C GLY A 8 12.90 4.88 -11.13
N GLU A 9 11.70 5.22 -10.64
CA GLU A 9 11.07 6.53 -10.80
C GLU A 9 11.24 7.41 -9.56
N SER A 10 11.12 8.73 -9.76
CA SER A 10 10.98 9.68 -8.65
C SER A 10 9.64 9.48 -7.94
N ASN A 11 9.60 9.63 -6.62
CA ASN A 11 8.35 9.53 -5.87
C ASN A 11 7.36 10.63 -6.34
N PRO A 12 6.22 10.28 -6.94
CA PRO A 12 5.30 11.25 -7.55
C PRO A 12 4.48 12.04 -6.53
N ALA A 13 4.39 11.57 -5.28
CA ALA A 13 3.62 12.22 -4.23
C ALA A 13 4.47 12.30 -2.94
N LYS A 14 4.81 13.52 -2.54
CA LYS A 14 5.54 13.83 -1.31
C LYS A 14 4.66 14.68 -0.40
N ASP A 15 4.83 14.50 0.91
CA ASP A 15 4.22 15.35 1.94
C ASP A 15 2.68 15.40 1.90
N ILE A 16 2.02 14.35 1.41
CA ILE A 16 0.54 14.26 1.37
C ILE A 16 -0.03 14.39 2.78
N GLU A 17 0.61 13.74 3.76
CA GLU A 17 0.25 13.76 5.17
C GLU A 17 0.37 15.15 5.83
N LYS A 18 1.14 16.06 5.21
CA LYS A 18 1.31 17.45 5.71
C LYS A 18 0.41 18.45 4.98
N THR A 19 0.03 18.15 3.73
CA THR A 19 -0.62 19.10 2.83
C THR A 19 -2.11 18.83 2.64
N LYS A 20 -2.59 17.61 2.93
CA LYS A 20 -4.00 17.23 2.80
C LYS A 20 -4.59 16.90 4.18
N THR A 21 -5.72 17.52 4.51
CA THR A 21 -6.38 17.34 5.81
C THR A 21 -7.84 16.89 5.71
N SER A 22 -8.49 17.06 4.56
CA SER A 22 -9.87 16.61 4.36
C SER A 22 -9.93 15.12 4.06
N LYS A 23 -11.01 14.45 4.51
CA LYS A 23 -11.25 13.03 4.18
C LYS A 23 -11.29 12.80 2.66
N ALA A 24 -11.91 13.70 1.90
CA ALA A 24 -12.04 13.57 0.46
C ALA A 24 -10.66 13.61 -0.23
N ASP A 25 -9.80 14.56 0.16
CA ASP A 25 -8.44 14.67 -0.37
C ASP A 25 -7.60 13.44 -0.04
N LEU A 26 -7.66 12.96 1.21
CA LEU A 26 -6.90 11.79 1.65
C LEU A 26 -7.35 10.51 0.93
N VAL A 27 -8.66 10.33 0.72
CA VAL A 27 -9.19 9.19 -0.03
C VAL A 27 -8.76 9.24 -1.49
N ALA A 28 -8.78 10.42 -2.12
CA ALA A 28 -8.29 10.59 -3.48
C ALA A 28 -6.79 10.25 -3.57
N ALA A 29 -5.96 10.82 -2.69
CA ALA A 29 -4.52 10.55 -2.66
C ALA A 29 -4.20 9.07 -2.42
N LEU A 30 -4.96 8.39 -1.54
CA LEU A 30 -4.80 6.95 -1.32
C LEU A 30 -5.11 6.15 -2.58
N LYS A 31 -6.19 6.48 -3.30
CA LYS A 31 -6.55 5.84 -4.58
C LYS A 31 -5.47 6.05 -5.64
N ASP A 32 -4.94 7.26 -5.75
CA ASP A 32 -3.86 7.56 -6.68
C ASP A 32 -2.59 6.75 -6.34
N GLY A 33 -2.25 6.64 -5.05
CA GLY A 33 -1.14 5.81 -4.58
C GLY A 33 -1.31 4.33 -4.91
N VAL A 34 -2.51 3.77 -4.69
CA VAL A 34 -2.84 2.38 -5.06
C VAL A 34 -2.75 2.19 -6.58
N ALA A 35 -3.35 3.08 -7.38
CA ALA A 35 -3.29 3.00 -8.83
C ALA A 35 -1.85 3.08 -9.36
N TYR A 36 -1.02 3.92 -8.76
CA TYR A 36 0.41 4.00 -9.09
C TYR A 36 1.15 2.70 -8.76
N CYS A 37 0.95 2.16 -7.56
CA CYS A 37 1.57 0.89 -7.17
C CYS A 37 1.10 -0.28 -8.04
N ASN A 38 -0.19 -0.35 -8.42
CA ASN A 38 -0.69 -1.40 -9.31
C ASN A 38 0.09 -1.42 -10.63
N LYS A 39 0.33 -0.26 -11.25
CA LYS A 39 1.17 -0.18 -12.46
C LYS A 39 2.59 -0.72 -12.24
N ALA A 40 3.18 -0.45 -11.07
CA ALA A 40 4.50 -0.96 -10.72
C ALA A 40 4.49 -2.49 -10.59
N PHE A 41 3.49 -3.05 -9.90
CA PHE A 41 3.29 -4.49 -9.79
C PHE A 41 3.04 -5.15 -11.15
N ASP A 42 2.13 -4.61 -11.96
CA ASP A 42 1.78 -5.12 -13.30
C ASP A 42 2.98 -5.12 -14.26
N SER A 43 3.93 -4.21 -14.06
CA SER A 43 5.14 -4.12 -14.88
C SER A 43 6.18 -5.21 -14.58
N MET A 44 5.99 -5.97 -13.49
CA MET A 44 6.98 -6.90 -12.95
C MET A 44 6.91 -8.26 -13.65
N THR A 45 8.09 -8.85 -13.84
CA THR A 45 8.27 -10.24 -14.32
C THR A 45 9.32 -10.90 -13.43
N ASP A 46 9.47 -12.23 -13.47
CA ASP A 46 10.50 -12.93 -12.69
C ASP A 46 11.90 -12.33 -12.92
N ALA A 47 12.24 -12.09 -14.20
CA ALA A 47 13.53 -11.52 -14.59
C ALA A 47 13.71 -10.07 -14.11
N LYS A 48 12.66 -9.24 -14.13
CA LYS A 48 12.74 -7.89 -13.56
C LYS A 48 12.81 -7.96 -12.04
N GLY A 49 12.04 -8.84 -11.43
CA GLY A 49 11.89 -9.01 -10.00
C GLY A 49 13.19 -9.39 -9.29
N SER A 50 14.04 -10.16 -9.95
CA SER A 50 15.37 -10.56 -9.45
C SER A 50 16.44 -9.47 -9.59
N GLN A 51 16.16 -8.35 -10.28
CA GLN A 51 17.12 -7.26 -10.40
C GLN A 51 17.29 -6.55 -9.05
N MET A 52 18.52 -6.13 -8.78
CA MET A 52 18.86 -5.42 -7.55
C MET A 52 18.51 -3.94 -7.66
N VAL A 53 18.00 -3.38 -6.56
CA VAL A 53 17.77 -1.95 -6.36
C VAL A 53 18.37 -1.53 -5.03
N LYS A 54 18.90 -0.30 -5.00
CA LYS A 54 19.38 0.30 -3.77
C LYS A 54 18.18 0.74 -2.93
N PHE A 55 18.10 0.22 -1.71
CA PHE A 55 17.12 0.61 -0.71
C PHE A 55 17.85 1.01 0.58
N PHE A 56 17.92 2.32 0.83
CA PHE A 56 18.82 2.90 1.84
C PHE A 56 20.26 2.40 1.65
N ASN A 57 20.83 1.72 2.64
CA ASN A 57 22.18 1.20 2.61
C ASN A 57 22.27 -0.24 2.04
N PHE A 58 21.13 -0.85 1.71
CA PHE A 58 21.06 -2.24 1.26
C PHE A 58 20.83 -2.32 -0.25
N ASP A 59 21.45 -3.31 -0.88
CA ASP A 59 21.09 -3.74 -2.22
C ASP A 59 20.17 -4.95 -2.08
N ILE A 60 18.93 -4.82 -2.55
CA ILE A 60 17.91 -5.87 -2.42
C ILE A 60 17.23 -6.12 -3.77
N ALA A 61 16.68 -7.32 -3.97
CA ALA A 61 15.90 -7.60 -5.17
C ALA A 61 14.63 -6.73 -5.21
N LYS A 62 14.16 -6.35 -6.40
CA LYS A 62 12.88 -5.61 -6.57
C LYS A 62 11.70 -6.33 -5.93
N LEU A 63 11.66 -7.66 -6.02
CA LEU A 63 10.63 -8.45 -5.33
C LEU A 63 10.70 -8.33 -3.80
N THR A 64 11.90 -8.28 -3.22
CA THR A 64 12.06 -8.05 -1.78
C THR A 64 11.50 -6.68 -1.39
N LEU A 65 11.73 -5.64 -2.20
CA LEU A 65 11.17 -4.32 -1.95
C LEU A 65 9.63 -4.30 -2.00
N PHE A 66 9.03 -5.06 -2.91
CA PHE A 66 7.57 -5.25 -2.93
C PHE A 66 7.05 -6.06 -1.74
N SER A 67 7.77 -7.08 -1.28
CA SER A 67 7.42 -7.79 -0.06
C SER A 67 7.42 -6.87 1.16
N ILE A 68 8.38 -5.94 1.24
CA ILE A 68 8.45 -4.91 2.30
C ILE A 68 7.25 -3.96 2.19
N ASN A 69 6.88 -3.55 0.97
CA ASN A 69 5.69 -2.71 0.74
C ASN A 69 4.40 -3.37 1.27
N THR A 70 4.23 -4.68 1.02
CA THR A 70 3.09 -5.45 1.54
C THR A 70 3.11 -5.47 3.07
N ALA A 71 4.22 -5.90 3.67
CA ALA A 71 4.33 -5.98 5.13
C ALA A 71 4.08 -4.63 5.83
N HIS A 72 4.59 -3.53 5.26
CA HIS A 72 4.33 -2.18 5.77
C HIS A 72 2.84 -1.81 5.68
N THR A 73 2.16 -2.21 4.60
CA THR A 73 0.71 -1.99 4.46
C THR A 73 -0.07 -2.77 5.51
N ASP A 74 0.34 -4.00 5.80
CA ASP A 74 -0.28 -4.83 6.84
C ASP A 74 -0.11 -4.20 8.24
N GLU A 75 1.06 -3.64 8.54
CA GLU A 75 1.33 -2.91 9.79
C GLU A 75 0.38 -1.72 9.97
N HIS A 76 0.26 -0.87 8.93
CA HIS A 76 -0.66 0.28 8.97
C HIS A 76 -2.13 -0.17 9.07
N TYR A 77 -2.51 -1.26 8.42
CA TYR A 77 -3.84 -1.82 8.57
C TYR A 77 -4.10 -2.28 10.01
N GLY A 78 -3.14 -2.92 10.66
CA GLY A 78 -3.21 -3.27 12.09
C GLY A 78 -3.44 -2.06 13.00
N ASN A 79 -2.78 -0.93 12.72
CA ASN A 79 -3.03 0.32 13.43
C ASN A 79 -4.46 0.85 13.22
N MET A 80 -4.95 0.84 11.97
CA MET A 80 -6.32 1.26 11.65
C MET A 80 -7.38 0.39 12.34
N VAL A 81 -7.16 -0.93 12.38
CA VAL A 81 -8.02 -1.90 13.06
C VAL A 81 -8.23 -1.51 14.53
N THR A 82 -7.16 -1.10 15.22
CA THR A 82 -7.23 -0.63 16.61
C THR A 82 -8.10 0.63 16.74
N TYR A 83 -7.90 1.61 15.86
CA TYR A 83 -8.70 2.84 15.87
C TYR A 83 -10.18 2.60 15.57
N LEU A 84 -10.51 1.73 14.62
CA LEU A 84 -11.89 1.37 14.30
C LEU A 84 -12.59 0.79 15.53
N ARG A 85 -11.95 -0.16 16.24
CA ARG A 85 -12.52 -0.76 17.44
C ARG A 85 -12.67 0.23 18.60
N LEU A 86 -11.70 1.11 18.82
CA LEU A 86 -11.81 2.18 19.81
C LEU A 86 -12.96 3.16 19.51
N LYS A 87 -13.39 3.23 18.25
CA LYS A 87 -14.54 4.02 17.79
C LYS A 87 -15.84 3.20 17.67
N GLY A 88 -15.86 1.95 18.14
CA GLY A 88 -17.04 1.08 18.07
C GLY A 88 -17.39 0.61 16.65
N ILE A 89 -16.46 0.70 15.71
CA ILE A 89 -16.64 0.25 14.32
C ILE A 89 -15.99 -1.13 14.18
N VAL A 90 -16.73 -2.11 13.67
CA VAL A 90 -16.19 -3.43 13.36
C VAL A 90 -15.28 -3.33 12.13
N PRO A 91 -14.01 -3.76 12.19
CA PRO A 91 -13.13 -3.73 11.03
C PRO A 91 -13.66 -4.61 9.89
N PRO A 92 -13.55 -4.19 8.62
CA PRO A 92 -14.13 -4.91 7.47
C PRO A 92 -13.72 -6.38 7.35
N THR A 93 -12.46 -6.72 7.66
CA THR A 93 -11.96 -8.10 7.59
C THR A 93 -12.49 -9.01 8.69
N SER A 94 -13.14 -8.44 9.71
CA SER A 94 -13.79 -9.15 10.82
C SER A 94 -15.31 -8.91 10.87
N GLU A 95 -15.87 -8.27 9.83
CA GLU A 95 -17.30 -8.10 9.69
C GLU A 95 -17.94 -9.44 9.25
N ASN A 96 -19.15 -9.73 9.74
CA ASN A 96 -19.88 -10.91 9.29
C ASN A 96 -20.16 -10.78 7.79
N GLN A 97 -19.95 -11.85 7.03
CA GLN A 97 -20.37 -11.86 5.63
C GLN A 97 -21.88 -11.60 5.56
N PRO A 98 -22.34 -10.78 4.58
CA PRO A 98 -23.76 -10.67 4.30
C PRO A 98 -24.33 -12.07 4.10
N ALA A 99 -25.48 -12.36 4.72
CA ALA A 99 -26.15 -13.64 4.52
C ALA A 99 -26.29 -13.90 3.01
N GLN A 100 -25.79 -15.04 2.53
CA GLN A 100 -25.97 -15.40 1.12
C GLN A 100 -27.48 -15.42 0.82
N PRO A 101 -27.92 -14.82 -0.30
CA PRO A 101 -29.31 -14.93 -0.72
C PRO A 101 -29.69 -16.41 -0.85
N PRO A 102 -30.93 -16.79 -0.52
CA PRO A 102 -31.39 -18.17 -0.67
C PRO A 102 -31.19 -18.62 -2.13
N LYS A 103 -30.74 -19.87 -2.30
CA LYS A 103 -30.55 -20.51 -3.61
C LYS A 103 -31.86 -20.59 -4.39
#